data_AF-A0A9X3DQP1-F1
#
_entry.id   AF-A0A9X3DQP1-F1
#
_cell.length_a   1.000
_cell.length_b   1.000
_cell.length_c   1.000
_cell.angle_alpha   90.00
_cell.angle_beta   90.00
_cell.angle_gamma   90.00
#
_symmetry.space_group_name_H-M   'P 1'
#
loop_
_entity.id
_entity.type
_entity.pdbx_description
1 polymer ?
#
loop_
_entity_poly.entity_id
_entity_poly.type
_entity_poly.pdbx_seq_one_letter_code
_entity_poly.pdbx_strand_id
1 'polypeptide(L)'
;MKIIEGQIENLFVYKAKYDFIKNRGKQATVSAALGAAVGNAALASQAVLVANSQWDVKACSFELNGQKYEGLFEDIYFSNHAQLICLVQDHIALVLIDPKDNKMYIPIGTGETIKQLKKKYLILNFFYLIIIFFVFLFLNSNLIVGLIGVVVATTIIYFFISLPMYRTEKGKGLLTERIIELLGVTDVNKINLTKNAFVDKNQTMTKSWVIEYQNAFKENNPYPKDYFEKK
;
A
#
# COMPACT_ATOMS: atom_id res chain seq x y z
N MET A 1 19.09 -4.68 -5.38
CA MET A 1 18.09 -3.61 -5.65
C MET A 1 18.82 -2.37 -6.09
N LYS A 2 18.21 -1.61 -7.00
CA LYS A 2 18.77 -0.36 -7.51
C LYS A 2 17.65 0.67 -7.62
N ILE A 3 17.97 1.92 -7.31
CA ILE A 3 17.15 3.06 -7.70
C ILE A 3 17.65 3.49 -9.07
N ILE A 4 16.74 3.53 -10.03
CA ILE A 4 17.03 4.01 -11.38
C ILE A 4 16.15 5.22 -11.65
N GLU A 5 16.68 6.15 -12.43
CA GLU A 5 16.02 7.40 -12.76
C GLU A 5 16.11 7.60 -14.25
N GLY A 6 15.07 8.19 -14.84
CA GLY A 6 15.08 8.51 -16.25
C GLY A 6 13.71 8.85 -16.78
N GLN A 7 13.72 9.18 -18.07
CA GLN A 7 12.49 9.34 -18.83
C GLN A 7 12.00 7.98 -19.29
N ILE A 8 10.72 7.70 -19.07
CA ILE A 8 10.12 6.47 -19.56
C ILE A 8 9.77 6.55 -21.04
N GLU A 9 9.97 5.43 -21.71
CA GLU A 9 9.58 5.22 -23.09
C GLU A 9 8.76 3.93 -23.21
N ASN A 10 8.05 3.77 -24.33
CA ASN A 10 7.31 2.56 -24.66
C ASN A 10 6.41 2.03 -23.53
N LEU A 11 5.69 2.93 -22.85
CA LEU A 11 4.77 2.56 -21.78
C LEU A 11 3.56 1.79 -22.31
N PHE A 12 3.45 0.53 -21.89
CA PHE A 12 2.28 -0.32 -22.09
C PHE A 12 1.63 -0.63 -20.75
N VAL A 13 0.38 -0.22 -20.57
CA VAL A 13 -0.43 -0.52 -19.39
C VAL A 13 -1.64 -1.32 -19.81
N TYR A 14 -1.87 -2.47 -19.18
CA TYR A 14 -3.04 -3.29 -19.44
C TYR A 14 -3.67 -3.80 -18.14
N LYS A 15 -5.00 -3.91 -18.13
CA LYS A 15 -5.72 -4.56 -17.04
C LYS A 15 -5.43 -6.06 -17.11
N ALA A 16 -4.96 -6.62 -16.00
CA ALA A 16 -4.62 -8.02 -15.90
C ALA A 16 -5.58 -8.70 -14.93
N LYS A 17 -6.39 -9.66 -15.45
CA LYS A 17 -7.22 -10.52 -14.61
C LYS A 17 -6.35 -11.54 -13.86
N TYR A 18 -6.81 -11.98 -12.69
CA TYR A 18 -6.09 -12.91 -11.82
C TYR A 18 -5.55 -14.15 -12.54
N ASP A 19 -6.40 -14.86 -13.28
CA ASP A 19 -6.02 -16.10 -13.97
C ASP A 19 -4.91 -15.87 -15.00
N PHE A 20 -4.88 -14.69 -15.61
CA PHE A 20 -3.84 -14.31 -16.57
C PHE A 20 -2.48 -14.11 -15.91
N ILE A 21 -2.43 -13.50 -14.72
CA ILE A 21 -1.19 -13.26 -13.98
C ILE A 21 -0.66 -14.58 -13.40
N LYS A 22 -1.55 -15.43 -12.87
CA LYS A 22 -1.22 -16.74 -12.31
C LYS A 22 -0.65 -17.68 -13.38
N ASN A 23 -1.30 -17.77 -14.54
CA ASN A 23 -0.87 -18.66 -15.63
C ASN A 23 0.47 -18.26 -16.27
N ARG A 24 0.89 -17.00 -16.14
CA ARG A 24 2.16 -16.48 -16.70
C ARG A 24 3.31 -16.47 -15.70
N GLY A 25 3.10 -16.92 -14.46
CA GLY A 25 4.14 -16.89 -13.42
C GLY A 25 4.54 -15.49 -12.94
N LYS A 26 3.98 -14.41 -13.51
CA LYS A 26 4.30 -13.01 -13.15
C LYS A 26 4.07 -12.72 -11.67
N GLN A 27 3.09 -13.38 -11.06
CA GLN A 27 2.86 -13.34 -9.62
C GLN A 27 4.05 -13.85 -8.81
N ALA A 28 4.61 -15.01 -9.20
CA ALA A 28 5.74 -15.61 -8.51
C ALA A 28 6.98 -14.74 -8.66
N THR A 29 7.20 -14.17 -9.84
CA THR A 29 8.35 -13.28 -10.09
C THR A 29 8.25 -11.98 -9.29
N VAL A 30 7.08 -11.33 -9.24
CA VAL A 30 6.88 -10.14 -8.39
C VAL A 30 6.95 -10.49 -6.91
N SER A 31 6.40 -11.62 -6.48
CA SER A 31 6.53 -12.09 -5.08
C SER A 31 7.97 -12.37 -4.71
N ALA A 32 8.76 -12.92 -5.63
CA ALA A 32 10.18 -13.20 -5.43
C ALA A 32 11.01 -11.92 -5.39
N ALA A 33 10.78 -10.98 -6.32
CA ALA A 33 11.43 -9.67 -6.33
C ALA A 33 11.06 -8.88 -5.06
N LEU A 34 9.79 -8.81 -4.71
CA LEU A 34 9.34 -8.16 -3.48
C LEU A 34 9.89 -8.87 -2.24
N GLY A 35 9.92 -10.19 -2.24
CA GLY A 35 10.42 -11.03 -1.15
C GLY A 35 11.91 -10.86 -0.91
N ALA A 36 12.70 -10.78 -1.98
CA ALA A 36 14.11 -10.47 -1.92
C ALA A 36 14.34 -9.00 -1.54
N ALA A 37 13.46 -8.09 -1.97
CA ALA A 37 13.53 -6.69 -1.60
C ALA A 37 13.31 -6.48 -0.10
N VAL A 38 12.26 -7.07 0.43
CA VAL A 38 11.92 -6.96 1.85
C VAL A 38 12.53 -8.06 2.70
N GLY A 39 13.44 -8.90 2.18
CA GLY A 39 14.10 -9.99 2.92
C GLY A 39 13.14 -11.00 3.57
N ASN A 40 11.91 -11.11 3.07
CA ASN A 40 10.88 -12.02 3.59
C ASN A 40 9.94 -12.47 2.46
N ALA A 41 10.33 -13.58 1.82
CA ALA A 41 9.59 -14.17 0.71
C ALA A 41 8.16 -14.62 1.09
N ALA A 42 7.94 -15.08 2.32
CA ALA A 42 6.62 -15.50 2.78
C ALA A 42 5.67 -14.30 2.90
N LEU A 43 6.16 -13.17 3.42
CA LEU A 43 5.42 -11.92 3.54
C LEU A 43 5.02 -11.37 2.17
N ALA A 44 5.98 -11.34 1.24
CA ALA A 44 5.75 -10.88 -0.12
C ALA A 44 4.78 -11.79 -0.90
N SER A 45 4.94 -13.11 -0.77
CA SER A 45 4.02 -14.06 -1.41
C SER A 45 2.60 -13.92 -0.89
N GLN A 46 2.39 -13.74 0.43
CA GLN A 46 1.06 -13.53 1.00
C GLN A 46 0.45 -12.19 0.55
N ALA A 47 1.24 -11.12 0.54
CA ALA A 47 0.80 -9.80 0.09
C ALA A 47 0.31 -9.83 -1.36
N VAL A 48 1.08 -10.46 -2.25
CA VAL A 48 0.74 -10.57 -3.67
C VAL A 48 -0.43 -11.53 -3.90
N LEU A 49 -0.52 -12.66 -3.17
CA LEU A 49 -1.63 -13.61 -3.25
C LEU A 49 -2.97 -12.98 -2.85
N VAL A 50 -3.01 -12.24 -1.75
CA VAL A 50 -4.23 -11.60 -1.26
C VAL A 50 -4.68 -10.48 -2.21
N ALA A 51 -3.76 -9.63 -2.68
CA ALA A 51 -4.08 -8.52 -3.58
C ALA A 51 -4.60 -9.01 -4.94
N ASN A 52 -4.00 -10.07 -5.47
CA ASN A 52 -4.39 -10.67 -6.76
C ASN A 52 -5.78 -11.32 -6.74
N SER A 53 -6.29 -11.73 -5.58
CA SER A 53 -7.61 -12.38 -5.45
C SER A 53 -8.79 -11.42 -5.34
N GLN A 54 -8.55 -10.13 -5.03
CA GLN A 54 -9.61 -9.18 -4.67
C GLN A 54 -9.76 -7.98 -5.63
N TRP A 55 -8.71 -7.60 -6.40
CA TRP A 55 -8.68 -6.34 -7.15
C TRP A 55 -8.33 -6.51 -8.64
N ASP A 56 -8.89 -5.64 -9.49
CA ASP A 56 -8.44 -5.44 -10.87
C ASP A 56 -7.01 -4.88 -10.82
N VAL A 57 -6.00 -5.70 -11.17
CA VAL A 57 -4.60 -5.28 -11.17
C VAL A 57 -4.24 -4.70 -12.53
N LYS A 58 -3.42 -3.63 -12.56
CA LYS A 58 -2.80 -3.12 -13.78
C LYS A 58 -1.35 -3.58 -13.86
N ALA A 59 -1.02 -4.26 -14.94
CA ALA A 59 0.35 -4.59 -15.29
C ALA A 59 0.90 -3.49 -16.19
N CYS A 60 2.12 -3.05 -15.91
CA CYS A 60 2.86 -2.18 -16.82
C CYS A 60 4.14 -2.83 -17.33
N SER A 61 4.50 -2.44 -18.53
CA SER A 61 5.81 -2.63 -19.12
C SER A 61 6.27 -1.28 -19.65
N PHE A 62 7.50 -0.89 -19.37
CA PHE A 62 8.08 0.35 -19.86
C PHE A 62 9.58 0.20 -20.05
N GLU A 63 10.17 1.10 -20.80
CA GLU A 63 11.61 1.18 -21.01
C GLU A 63 12.17 2.41 -20.30
N LEU A 64 13.31 2.25 -19.65
CA LEU A 64 14.03 3.32 -18.98
C LEU A 64 15.53 3.07 -19.18
N ASN A 65 16.24 4.08 -19.71
CA ASN A 65 17.66 3.98 -20.06
C ASN A 65 17.99 2.78 -20.97
N GLY A 66 17.12 2.48 -21.94
CA GLY A 66 17.29 1.37 -22.89
C GLY A 66 17.07 -0.03 -22.30
N GLN A 67 16.62 -0.15 -21.05
CA GLN A 67 16.27 -1.42 -20.42
C GLN A 67 14.76 -1.51 -20.18
N LYS A 68 14.20 -2.70 -20.42
CA LYS A 68 12.78 -2.98 -20.20
C LYS A 68 12.53 -3.42 -18.76
N TYR A 69 11.48 -2.85 -18.17
CA TYR A 69 11.01 -3.16 -16.82
C TYR A 69 9.53 -3.51 -16.85
N GLU A 70 9.14 -4.44 -15.99
CA GLU A 70 7.74 -4.81 -15.75
C GLU A 70 7.33 -4.55 -14.30
N GLY A 71 6.07 -4.21 -14.06
CA GLY A 71 5.55 -4.02 -12.70
C GLY A 71 4.08 -4.37 -12.59
N LEU A 72 3.65 -4.67 -11.36
CA LEU A 72 2.25 -4.94 -11.01
C LEU A 72 1.80 -3.96 -9.93
N PHE A 73 0.81 -3.13 -10.28
CA PHE A 73 0.27 -2.07 -9.44
C PHE A 73 -1.26 -2.13 -9.45
N GLU A 74 -1.92 -1.53 -8.46
CA GLU A 74 -3.38 -1.42 -8.47
C GLU A 74 -3.87 -0.50 -9.59
N ASP A 75 -3.27 0.68 -9.68
CA ASP A 75 -3.57 1.65 -10.71
C ASP A 75 -2.30 2.34 -11.19
N ILE A 76 -2.34 2.85 -12.42
CA ILE A 76 -1.24 3.53 -13.09
C ILE A 76 -1.81 4.69 -13.90
N TYR A 77 -1.31 5.90 -13.65
CA TYR A 77 -1.83 7.12 -14.28
C TYR A 77 -0.75 7.99 -14.95
N PHE A 78 0.53 7.59 -14.91
CA PHE A 78 1.59 8.37 -15.55
C PHE A 78 1.57 8.18 -17.08
N SER A 79 2.00 9.21 -17.81
CA SER A 79 2.06 9.22 -19.27
C SER A 79 3.42 8.81 -19.79
N ASN A 80 3.48 8.33 -21.04
CA ASN A 80 4.75 8.14 -21.74
C ASN A 80 5.57 9.46 -21.69
N HIS A 81 6.90 9.36 -21.63
CA HIS A 81 7.81 10.49 -21.47
C HIS A 81 7.82 11.18 -20.09
N ALA A 82 7.13 10.63 -19.08
CA ALA A 82 7.27 11.10 -17.70
C ALA A 82 8.69 10.83 -17.17
N GLN A 83 9.19 11.71 -16.29
CA GLN A 83 10.44 11.47 -15.57
C GLN A 83 10.11 10.76 -14.26
N LEU A 84 10.59 9.52 -14.13
CA LEU A 84 10.28 8.67 -13.00
C LEU A 84 11.53 8.24 -12.25
N ILE A 85 11.33 8.01 -10.96
CA ILE A 85 12.28 7.38 -10.06
C ILE A 85 11.71 6.00 -9.72
N CYS A 86 12.45 4.96 -10.06
CA CYS A 86 11.98 3.59 -9.96
C CYS A 86 12.86 2.80 -8.99
N LEU A 87 12.26 2.18 -7.99
CA LEU A 87 12.92 1.15 -7.20
C LEU A 87 12.78 -0.18 -7.94
N VAL A 88 13.88 -0.72 -8.43
CA VAL A 88 13.89 -1.95 -9.22
C VAL A 88 14.68 -3.06 -8.56
N GLN A 89 14.19 -4.27 -8.79
CA GLN A 89 14.93 -5.50 -8.59
C GLN A 89 14.96 -6.27 -9.90
N ASP A 90 16.15 -6.43 -10.46
CA ASP A 90 16.37 -6.95 -11.81
C ASP A 90 15.51 -6.20 -12.83
N HIS A 91 14.64 -6.89 -13.57
CA HIS A 91 13.72 -6.30 -14.55
C HIS A 91 12.33 -6.00 -13.98
N ILE A 92 12.18 -6.01 -12.65
CA ILE A 92 10.90 -5.75 -11.98
C ILE A 92 10.91 -4.41 -11.25
N ALA A 93 10.00 -3.53 -11.64
CA ALA A 93 9.71 -2.29 -10.95
C ALA A 93 8.80 -2.57 -9.74
N LEU A 94 9.32 -2.23 -8.56
CA LEU A 94 8.62 -2.38 -7.29
C LEU A 94 7.89 -1.10 -6.91
N VAL A 95 8.53 0.06 -7.10
CA VAL A 95 7.94 1.38 -6.82
C VAL A 95 8.23 2.29 -7.99
N LEU A 96 7.25 3.12 -8.32
CA LEU A 96 7.40 4.21 -9.29
C LEU A 96 7.03 5.53 -8.61
N ILE A 97 7.88 6.53 -8.72
CA ILE A 97 7.65 7.87 -8.17
C ILE A 97 7.71 8.85 -9.33
N ASP A 98 6.66 9.65 -9.46
CA ASP A 98 6.62 10.85 -10.27
C ASP A 98 6.61 12.08 -9.34
N PRO A 99 7.78 12.70 -9.09
CA PRO A 99 7.88 13.85 -8.20
C PRO A 99 7.08 15.05 -8.70
N LYS A 100 7.03 15.24 -10.03
CA LYS A 100 6.42 16.39 -10.70
C LYS A 100 4.90 16.35 -10.61
N ASP A 101 4.33 15.18 -10.90
CA ASP A 101 2.89 14.91 -10.81
C ASP A 101 2.43 14.58 -9.39
N ASN A 102 3.35 14.54 -8.41
CA ASN A 102 3.05 14.22 -7.02
C ASN A 102 2.40 12.82 -6.86
N LYS A 103 2.88 11.81 -7.58
CA LYS A 103 2.30 10.45 -7.54
C LYS A 103 3.36 9.42 -7.20
N MET A 104 3.02 8.52 -6.28
CA MET A 104 3.81 7.34 -5.96
C MET A 104 2.94 6.09 -6.12
N TYR A 105 3.45 5.13 -6.87
CA TYR A 105 2.81 3.85 -7.14
C TYR A 105 3.57 2.78 -6.35
N ILE A 106 2.87 2.17 -5.39
CA ILE A 106 3.40 1.10 -4.55
C ILE A 106 2.94 -0.26 -5.07
N PRO A 107 3.74 -1.33 -4.89
CA PRO A 107 3.44 -2.63 -5.46
C PRO A 107 2.21 -3.23 -4.80
N ILE A 108 1.50 -4.07 -5.53
CA ILE A 108 0.33 -4.78 -5.01
C ILE A 108 0.63 -5.54 -3.71
N GLY A 109 -0.32 -5.51 -2.78
CA GLY A 109 -0.18 -6.19 -1.49
C GLY A 109 0.50 -5.35 -0.40
N THR A 110 0.91 -4.12 -0.72
CA THR A 110 1.27 -3.10 0.27
C THR A 110 0.04 -2.54 0.99
N GLY A 111 0.28 -1.83 2.09
CA GLY A 111 -0.74 -1.22 2.92
C GLY A 111 -0.28 0.06 3.61
N GLU A 112 -1.07 0.49 4.60
CA GLU A 112 -0.72 1.59 5.51
C GLU A 112 0.51 1.20 6.37
N THR A 113 1.23 2.18 6.91
CA THR A 113 2.33 1.91 7.86
C THR A 113 1.81 1.24 9.12
N ILE A 114 2.66 0.52 9.86
CA ILE A 114 2.27 -0.17 11.11
C ILE A 114 1.75 0.83 12.14
N LYS A 115 2.31 2.03 12.21
CA LYS A 115 1.82 3.10 13.09
C LYS A 115 0.41 3.55 12.73
N GLN A 116 0.13 3.77 11.45
CA GLN A 116 -1.21 4.11 10.98
C GLN A 116 -2.21 2.98 11.26
N LEU A 117 -1.83 1.74 10.99
CA LEU A 117 -2.64 0.56 11.30
C LEU A 117 -2.98 0.49 12.80
N LYS A 118 -1.99 0.63 13.69
CA LYS A 118 -2.23 0.65 15.14
C LYS A 118 -3.22 1.74 15.53
N LYS A 119 -3.06 2.95 15.00
CA LYS A 119 -3.97 4.07 15.26
C LYS A 119 -5.39 3.78 14.77
N LYS A 120 -5.54 3.25 13.55
CA LYS A 120 -6.82 2.87 12.93
C LYS A 120 -7.58 1.86 13.79
N TYR A 121 -6.93 0.77 14.19
CA TYR A 121 -7.58 -0.25 15.01
C TYR A 121 -7.84 0.20 16.45
N LEU A 122 -7.04 1.11 17.01
CA LEU A 122 -7.32 1.74 18.29
C LEU A 122 -8.60 2.59 18.22
N ILE A 123 -8.73 3.43 17.19
CA ILE A 123 -9.93 4.23 16.94
C ILE A 123 -11.15 3.32 16.72
N LEU A 124 -11.02 2.26 15.92
CA LEU A 124 -12.09 1.30 15.69
C LEU A 124 -12.57 0.64 16.99
N ASN A 125 -11.63 0.19 17.84
CA ASN A 125 -11.96 -0.39 19.14
C ASN A 125 -12.66 0.63 20.06
N PHE A 126 -12.24 1.89 20.02
CA PHE A 126 -12.90 2.95 20.77
C PHE A 126 -14.36 3.15 20.32
N PHE A 127 -14.63 3.12 19.01
CA PHE A 127 -16.00 3.16 18.50
C PHE A 127 -16.82 1.95 18.92
N TYR A 128 -16.26 0.74 18.88
CA TYR A 128 -16.96 -0.45 19.40
C TYR A 128 -17.30 -0.32 20.88
N LEU A 129 -16.39 0.23 21.69
CA LEU A 129 -16.63 0.47 23.11
C LEU A 129 -17.81 1.43 23.31
N ILE A 130 -17.86 2.54 22.57
CA ILE A 130 -18.97 3.50 22.66
C ILE A 130 -20.30 2.84 22.29
N ILE A 131 -20.34 2.11 21.17
CA ILE A 131 -21.57 1.45 20.69
C ILE A 131 -22.07 0.43 21.72
N ILE A 132 -21.18 -0.45 22.20
CA ILE A 132 -21.52 -1.45 23.22
C ILE A 132 -21.98 -0.77 24.51
N PHE A 133 -21.30 0.30 24.93
CA PHE A 133 -21.67 1.05 26.13
C PHE A 133 -23.11 1.57 26.04
N PHE A 134 -23.50 2.19 24.93
CA PHE A 134 -24.87 2.64 24.72
C PHE A 134 -25.86 1.48 24.73
N VAL A 135 -25.57 0.38 24.00
CA VAL A 135 -26.44 -0.80 23.97
C VAL A 135 -26.69 -1.36 25.38
N PHE A 136 -25.65 -1.50 26.19
CA PHE A 136 -25.77 -2.03 27.55
C PHE A 136 -26.47 -1.06 28.52
N LEU A 137 -26.32 0.26 28.32
CA LEU A 137 -27.00 1.29 29.10
C LEU A 137 -28.52 1.26 28.89
N PHE A 138 -29.00 0.94 27.68
CA PHE A 138 -30.43 0.81 27.40
C PHE A 138 -31.02 -0.54 27.81
N LEU A 139 -30.22 -1.62 27.85
CA LEU A 139 -30.70 -2.98 28.13
C LEU A 139 -30.71 -3.35 29.61
N ASN A 140 -29.86 -2.75 30.45
CA ASN A 140 -29.69 -3.15 31.84
C ASN A 140 -30.11 -2.04 32.79
N SER A 141 -31.02 -2.36 33.71
CA SER A 141 -31.38 -1.47 34.82
C SER A 141 -30.28 -1.35 35.87
N ASN A 142 -29.39 -2.35 35.97
CA ASN A 142 -28.26 -2.33 36.88
C ASN A 142 -26.98 -1.89 36.16
N LEU A 143 -26.48 -0.70 36.51
CA LEU A 143 -25.26 -0.12 35.96
C LEU A 143 -24.02 -1.00 36.14
N ILE A 144 -23.86 -1.67 37.28
CA ILE A 144 -22.67 -2.50 37.57
C ILE A 144 -22.63 -3.71 36.64
N VAL A 145 -23.77 -4.40 36.48
CA VAL A 145 -23.90 -5.54 35.57
C VAL A 145 -23.70 -5.09 34.12
N GLY A 146 -24.24 -3.93 33.75
CA GLY A 146 -24.02 -3.32 32.44
C GLY A 146 -22.55 -3.06 32.13
N LEU A 147 -21.80 -2.44 33.06
CA LEU A 147 -20.38 -2.15 32.89
C LEU A 147 -19.52 -3.41 32.75
N ILE A 148 -19.79 -4.45 33.54
CA ILE A 148 -19.11 -5.75 33.40
C ILE A 148 -19.38 -6.33 32.01
N GLY A 149 -20.63 -6.28 31.54
CA GLY A 149 -21.02 -6.70 30.19
C GLY A 149 -20.27 -5.96 29.09
N VAL A 150 -20.09 -4.63 29.22
CA VAL A 150 -19.31 -3.82 28.28
C VAL A 150 -17.85 -4.27 28.23
N VAL A 151 -17.21 -4.49 29.39
CA VAL A 151 -15.80 -4.95 29.43
C VAL A 151 -15.65 -6.32 28.78
N VAL A 152 -16.55 -7.26 29.08
CA VAL A 152 -16.51 -8.62 28.49
C VAL A 152 -16.72 -8.54 26.97
N ALA A 153 -17.75 -7.83 26.51
CA ALA A 153 -18.08 -7.73 25.09
C ALA A 153 -16.98 -7.03 24.29
N THR A 154 -16.42 -5.92 24.80
CA THR A 154 -15.30 -5.22 24.14
C THR A 154 -14.04 -6.10 24.08
N THR A 155 -13.77 -6.89 25.12
CA THR A 155 -12.65 -7.84 25.13
C THR A 155 -12.84 -8.92 24.05
N ILE A 156 -14.04 -9.48 23.93
CA ILE A 156 -14.37 -10.47 22.88
C ILE A 156 -14.17 -9.85 21.49
N ILE A 157 -14.73 -8.66 21.22
CA ILE A 157 -14.55 -7.98 19.93
C ILE A 157 -13.07 -7.73 19.64
N TYR A 158 -12.31 -7.27 20.63
CA TYR A 158 -10.89 -7.03 20.46
C TYR A 158 -10.14 -8.30 20.02
N PHE A 159 -10.37 -9.43 20.72
CA PHE A 159 -9.66 -10.68 20.46
C PHE A 159 -10.09 -11.40 19.18
N PHE A 160 -11.39 -11.35 18.83
CA PHE A 160 -11.93 -12.12 17.71
C PHE A 160 -12.09 -11.31 16.42
N ILE A 161 -12.16 -9.99 16.49
CA ILE A 161 -12.36 -9.13 15.31
C ILE A 161 -11.12 -8.26 15.08
N SER A 162 -10.81 -7.38 16.02
CA SER A 162 -9.78 -6.35 15.79
C SER A 162 -8.37 -6.90 15.73
N LEU A 163 -8.00 -7.84 16.62
CA LEU A 163 -6.66 -8.41 16.65
C LEU A 163 -6.36 -9.28 15.42
N PRO A 164 -7.26 -10.17 14.95
CA PRO A 164 -7.05 -10.91 13.70
C PRO A 164 -6.94 -9.98 12.48
N MET A 165 -7.83 -8.98 12.37
CA MET A 165 -7.77 -7.99 11.28
C MET A 165 -6.46 -7.19 11.30
N TYR A 166 -6.01 -6.75 12.49
CA TYR A 166 -4.73 -6.07 12.62
C TYR A 166 -3.57 -6.98 12.19
N ARG A 167 -3.58 -8.26 12.59
CA ARG A 167 -2.52 -9.22 12.24
C ARG A 167 -2.44 -9.46 10.73
N THR A 168 -3.57 -9.53 10.02
CA THR A 168 -3.57 -9.70 8.56
C THR A 168 -3.06 -8.45 7.83
N GLU A 169 -3.43 -7.25 8.28
CA GLU A 169 -2.94 -6.00 7.66
C GLU A 169 -1.48 -5.68 8.05
N LYS A 170 -1.03 -6.10 9.24
CA LYS A 170 0.35 -5.84 9.73
C LYS A 170 1.41 -6.34 8.76
N GLY A 171 1.18 -7.47 8.10
CA GLY A 171 2.13 -8.00 7.14
C GLY A 171 2.33 -7.08 5.92
N LYS A 172 1.22 -6.50 5.44
CA LYS A 172 1.25 -5.50 4.36
C LYS A 172 1.96 -4.22 4.80
N GLY A 173 1.71 -3.77 6.03
CA GLY A 173 2.37 -2.60 6.59
C GLY A 173 3.88 -2.76 6.76
N LEU A 174 4.35 -3.91 7.26
CA LEU A 174 5.80 -4.19 7.37
C LEU A 174 6.49 -4.18 6.01
N LEU A 175 5.80 -4.69 4.99
CA LEU A 175 6.29 -4.70 3.62
C LEU A 175 6.39 -3.27 3.05
N THR A 176 5.36 -2.44 3.29
CA THR A 176 5.40 -1.02 2.93
C THR A 176 6.55 -0.28 3.62
N GLU A 177 6.75 -0.47 4.92
CA GLU A 177 7.79 0.23 5.68
C GLU A 177 9.19 -0.11 5.14
N ARG A 178 9.47 -1.39 4.88
CA ARG A 178 10.76 -1.81 4.28
C ARG A 178 11.00 -1.23 2.89
N ILE A 179 9.97 -1.15 2.05
CA ILE A 179 10.08 -0.53 0.73
C ILE A 179 10.42 0.95 0.86
N ILE A 180 9.81 1.64 1.82
CA ILE A 180 10.05 3.05 2.07
C ILE A 180 11.47 3.30 2.58
N GLU A 181 11.98 2.45 3.47
CA GLU A 181 13.38 2.50 3.92
C GLU A 181 14.35 2.38 2.74
N LEU A 182 14.06 1.49 1.78
CA LEU A 182 14.85 1.30 0.57
C LEU A 182 14.85 2.52 -0.36
N LEU A 183 13.84 3.38 -0.26
CA LEU A 183 13.79 4.65 -1.00
C LEU A 183 14.65 5.75 -0.35
N GLY A 184 15.29 5.47 0.78
CA GLY A 184 16.16 6.40 1.50
C GLY A 184 15.47 7.16 2.64
N VAL A 185 14.27 6.74 3.05
CA VAL A 185 13.53 7.43 4.12
C VAL A 185 13.86 6.81 5.48
N THR A 186 14.44 7.61 6.37
CA THR A 186 14.99 7.15 7.65
C THR A 186 13.95 7.06 8.78
N ASP A 187 12.93 7.91 8.79
CA ASP A 187 11.86 7.87 9.79
C ASP A 187 10.50 7.62 9.14
N VAL A 188 10.17 6.34 9.02
CA VAL A 188 8.91 5.86 8.44
C VAL A 188 7.69 6.24 9.29
N ASN A 189 7.88 6.50 10.59
CA ASN A 189 6.79 6.81 11.52
C ASN A 189 6.18 8.20 11.31
N LYS A 190 6.86 9.09 10.57
CA LYS A 190 6.38 10.43 10.23
C LYS A 190 5.57 10.47 8.93
N ILE A 191 5.56 9.38 8.18
CA ILE A 191 4.91 9.30 6.88
C ILE A 191 3.43 9.00 7.07
N ASN A 192 2.60 9.70 6.31
CA ASN A 192 1.16 9.46 6.27
C ASN A 192 0.75 9.01 4.88
N LEU A 193 0.71 7.70 4.66
CA LEU A 193 0.23 7.10 3.42
C LEU A 193 -1.29 7.05 3.44
N THR A 194 -1.94 7.75 2.52
CA THR A 194 -3.40 7.70 2.37
C THR A 194 -3.75 7.17 0.99
N LYS A 195 -4.73 6.25 0.95
CA LYS A 195 -5.40 5.91 -0.30
C LYS A 195 -6.18 7.11 -0.79
N ASN A 196 -5.82 7.62 -1.95
CA ASN A 196 -6.54 8.71 -2.56
C ASN A 196 -7.46 8.19 -3.67
N ALA A 197 -8.56 8.90 -3.87
CA ALA A 197 -9.43 8.64 -5.00
C ALA A 197 -8.86 9.36 -6.21
N PHE A 198 -8.57 8.63 -7.28
CA PHE A 198 -8.15 9.21 -8.54
C PHE A 198 -9.24 8.97 -9.58
N VAL A 199 -9.44 9.98 -10.42
CA VAL A 199 -10.36 9.90 -11.55
C VAL A 199 -9.59 9.23 -12.68
N ASP A 200 -10.03 8.03 -13.09
CA ASP A 200 -9.48 7.39 -14.29
C ASP A 200 -9.91 8.18 -15.55
N LYS A 201 -9.25 7.95 -16.68
CA LYS A 201 -9.55 8.58 -17.98
C LYS A 201 -11.02 8.43 -18.41
N ASN A 202 -11.75 7.46 -17.84
CA ASN A 202 -13.17 7.21 -18.08
C ASN A 202 -14.11 7.90 -17.06
N GLN A 203 -13.62 8.92 -16.34
CA GLN A 203 -14.38 9.70 -15.33
C GLN A 203 -14.95 8.87 -14.16
N THR A 204 -14.48 7.63 -13.99
CA THR A 204 -14.84 6.79 -12.85
C THR A 204 -13.85 7.04 -11.72
N MET A 205 -14.34 7.37 -10.53
CA MET A 205 -13.48 7.51 -9.35
C MET A 205 -13.10 6.12 -8.84
N THR A 206 -11.82 5.77 -8.89
CA THR A 206 -11.28 4.57 -8.24
C THR A 206 -10.45 4.98 -7.04
N LYS A 207 -10.75 4.36 -5.88
CA LYS A 207 -9.92 4.51 -4.68
C LYS A 207 -8.73 3.57 -4.81
N SER A 208 -7.56 4.11 -5.15
CA SER A 208 -6.38 3.32 -5.45
C SER A 208 -5.25 3.57 -4.45
N TRP A 209 -4.31 2.62 -4.35
CA TRP A 209 -3.06 2.80 -3.62
C TRP A 209 -2.03 3.69 -4.34
N VAL A 210 -2.49 4.61 -5.18
CA VAL A 210 -1.64 5.70 -5.66
C VAL A 210 -1.56 6.75 -4.54
N ILE A 211 -0.35 7.15 -4.17
CA ILE A 211 -0.11 8.04 -3.04
C ILE A 211 0.29 9.41 -3.56
N GLU A 212 -0.26 10.46 -2.95
CA GLU A 212 0.25 11.82 -3.12
C GLU A 212 1.58 11.98 -2.41
N TYR A 213 2.66 11.76 -3.15
CA TYR A 213 4.00 11.60 -2.63
C TYR A 213 4.51 12.80 -1.79
N GLN A 214 4.46 14.02 -2.33
CA GLN A 214 4.86 15.25 -1.66
C GLN A 214 4.06 15.47 -0.34
N ASN A 215 2.79 15.04 -0.30
CA ASN A 215 1.96 15.14 0.90
C ASN A 215 2.30 14.08 1.94
N ALA A 216 2.63 12.87 1.50
CA ALA A 216 3.01 11.76 2.37
C ALA A 216 4.41 11.94 2.99
N PHE A 217 5.36 12.56 2.26
CA PHE A 217 6.79 12.61 2.62
C PHE A 217 7.30 14.01 3.02
N LYS A 218 6.44 14.94 3.45
CA LYS A 218 6.75 16.37 3.68
C LYS A 218 8.12 16.71 4.30
N GLU A 219 8.47 16.10 5.44
CA GLU A 219 9.71 16.43 6.17
C GLU A 219 10.93 15.63 5.70
N ASN A 220 10.71 14.41 5.18
CA ASN A 220 11.76 13.46 4.82
C ASN A 220 11.59 13.05 3.36
N ASN A 221 11.52 14.03 2.47
CA ASN A 221 11.31 13.78 1.05
C ASN A 221 12.64 13.61 0.31
N PRO A 222 13.05 12.39 -0.08
CA PRO A 222 14.25 12.18 -0.88
C PRO A 222 14.14 12.75 -2.31
N TYR A 223 12.93 12.97 -2.80
CA TYR A 223 12.62 13.32 -4.20
C TYR A 223 11.63 14.50 -4.29
N PRO A 224 12.05 15.74 -3.96
CA PRO A 224 11.18 16.91 -4.05
C PRO A 224 10.66 17.16 -5.48
N LYS A 225 9.63 18.00 -5.62
CA LYS A 225 8.98 18.25 -6.92
C LYS A 225 9.96 18.75 -8.00
N ASP A 226 10.98 19.48 -7.59
CA ASP A 226 12.05 20.04 -8.42
C ASP A 226 13.30 19.14 -8.49
N TYR A 227 13.19 17.86 -8.08
CA TYR A 227 14.31 16.92 -8.04
C TYR A 227 15.06 16.82 -9.38
N PHE A 228 14.33 16.68 -10.49
CA PHE A 228 14.94 16.58 -11.82
C PHE A 228 15.44 17.92 -12.38
N GLU A 229 14.95 19.06 -11.88
CA GLU A 229 15.38 20.39 -12.32
C GLU A 229 16.67 20.85 -11.63
N LYS A 230 16.93 20.32 -10.42
CA LYS A 230 18.11 20.63 -9.60
C LYS A 230 19.32 19.74 -9.89
N LYS A 231 19.17 18.72 -10.74
CA LYS A 231 20.18 17.72 -11.05
C LYS A 231 20.87 18.06 -12.36
#